data_AF-A0A4R0Q198-F1
#
_entry.id   AF-A0A4R0Q198-F1
#
_cell.length_a   1.000
_cell.length_b   1.000
_cell.length_c   1.000
_cell.angle_alpha   90.00
_cell.angle_beta   90.00
_cell.angle_gamma   90.00
#
_symmetry.space_group_name_H-M   'P 1'
#
loop_
_entity.id
_entity.type
_entity.pdbx_description
1 polymer ?
#
loop_
_entity_poly.entity_id
_entity_poly.type
_entity_poly.pdbx_seq_one_letter_code
_entity_poly.pdbx_strand_id
1 'polypeptide(L)'
;MIAFILTQPNLESLVHCKDRTNGQQILLARLRGEEVKAFNELYIMYSTNLLGVILKIVDQQEIAEDLLQEVFLKIKKSISTYDEIRSRLFTWMLNISRHTAIDYIRLRSTWGFR
;
A
#
# COMPACT_ATOMS: atom_id res chain seq x y z
N MET A 1 16.10 5.64 -22.84
CA MET A 1 16.65 5.49 -21.48
C MET A 1 15.54 5.69 -20.44
N ILE A 2 14.46 4.92 -20.53
CA ILE A 2 13.48 4.67 -19.46
C ILE A 2 13.05 3.22 -19.69
N ALA A 3 13.71 2.30 -18.99
CA ALA A 3 13.61 0.87 -19.25
C ALA A 3 12.25 0.33 -18.79
N PHE A 4 11.43 0.09 -19.79
CA PHE A 4 10.13 -0.56 -19.78
C PHE A 4 10.31 -2.08 -19.67
N ILE A 5 10.47 -2.62 -18.45
CA ILE A 5 10.35 -4.05 -18.12
C ILE A 5 9.85 -4.07 -16.67
N LEU A 6 8.61 -4.40 -16.36
CA LEU A 6 8.09 -5.77 -16.34
C LEU A 6 6.60 -5.80 -16.69
N THR A 7 6.28 -6.39 -17.84
CA THR A 7 5.01 -7.05 -18.09
C THR A 7 4.98 -8.33 -17.25
N GLN A 8 4.09 -8.38 -16.24
CA GLN A 8 3.37 -9.61 -15.95
C GLN A 8 1.87 -9.34 -16.07
N PRO A 9 1.18 -9.99 -17.03
CA PRO A 9 -0.27 -9.97 -17.15
C PRO A 9 -0.82 -11.14 -16.33
N ASN A 10 -1.21 -10.90 -15.08
CA ASN A 10 -2.22 -11.71 -14.34
C ASN A 10 -2.36 -11.27 -12.87
N LEU A 11 -3.00 -10.12 -12.64
CA LEU A 11 -3.56 -9.83 -11.31
C LEU A 11 -5.03 -9.41 -11.40
N GLU A 12 -5.74 -9.87 -12.43
CA GLU A 12 -7.18 -9.63 -12.59
C GLU A 12 -8.05 -10.81 -12.15
N SER A 13 -7.46 -11.99 -11.86
CA SER A 13 -8.20 -13.21 -11.51
C SER A 13 -8.42 -13.45 -10.00
N LEU A 14 -7.92 -12.59 -9.11
CA LEU A 14 -8.22 -12.65 -7.66
C LEU A 14 -9.11 -11.50 -7.16
N VAL A 15 -9.73 -10.77 -8.08
CA VAL A 15 -10.39 -9.47 -7.80
C VAL A 15 -11.88 -9.50 -8.19
N HIS A 16 -12.49 -10.70 -8.25
CA HIS A 16 -13.95 -10.92 -8.34
C HIS A 16 -14.42 -11.47 -6.97
N CYS A 17 -15.27 -10.83 -6.17
CA CYS A 17 -16.67 -10.51 -6.43
C CYS A 17 -17.12 -9.18 -5.78
N LYS A 18 -18.37 -8.80 -6.05
CA LYS A 18 -18.87 -7.45 -6.33
C LYS A 18 -19.71 -6.82 -5.19
N ASP A 19 -19.52 -7.27 -3.94
CA ASP A 19 -20.48 -6.98 -2.85
C ASP A 19 -19.91 -6.28 -1.59
N ARG A 20 -18.66 -5.79 -1.64
CA ARG A 20 -18.01 -5.08 -0.50
C ARG A 20 -18.08 -3.55 -0.55
N THR A 21 -18.74 -2.98 -1.55
CA THR A 21 -18.69 -1.54 -1.87
C THR A 21 -19.22 -0.66 -0.73
N ASN A 22 -20.28 -1.09 -0.04
CA ASN A 22 -20.89 -0.30 1.04
C ASN A 22 -19.98 -0.20 2.28
N GLY A 23 -19.35 -1.32 2.69
CA GLY A 23 -18.47 -1.34 3.86
C GLY A 23 -17.18 -0.55 3.64
N GLN A 24 -16.61 -0.62 2.42
CA GLN A 24 -15.43 0.15 2.07
C GLN A 24 -15.71 1.65 2.02
N GLN A 25 -16.86 2.07 1.48
CA GLN A 25 -17.28 3.47 1.46
C GLN A 25 -17.49 4.05 2.84
N ILE A 26 -18.12 3.29 3.75
CA ILE A 26 -18.29 3.69 5.16
C ILE A 26 -16.93 3.86 5.84
N LEU A 27 -16.01 2.92 5.64
CA LEU A 27 -14.65 3.02 6.18
C LEU A 27 -13.92 4.26 5.64
N LEU A 28 -14.03 4.55 4.34
CA LEU A 28 -13.42 5.72 3.72
C LEU A 28 -14.00 7.03 4.26
N ALA A 29 -15.31 7.10 4.47
CA ALA A 29 -15.95 8.26 5.08
C ALA A 29 -15.43 8.50 6.50
N ARG A 30 -15.31 7.44 7.31
CA ARG A 30 -14.76 7.51 8.68
C ARG A 30 -13.26 7.88 8.70
N LEU A 31 -12.48 7.37 7.76
CA LEU A 31 -11.06 7.73 7.59
C LEU A 31 -10.87 9.19 7.21
N ARG A 32 -11.74 9.73 6.34
CA ARG A 32 -11.75 11.16 5.99
C ARG A 32 -12.16 12.05 7.16
N GLY A 33 -12.98 11.53 8.08
CA GLY A 33 -13.30 12.17 9.37
C GLY A 33 -12.18 12.07 10.41
N GLU A 34 -11.00 11.58 10.04
CA GLU A 34 -9.84 11.35 10.92
C GLU A 34 -10.13 10.47 12.15
N GLU A 35 -11.12 9.57 12.05
CA GLU A 35 -11.48 8.70 13.16
C GLU A 35 -10.37 7.66 13.43
N VAL A 36 -9.77 7.72 14.63
CA VAL A 36 -8.69 6.81 15.05
C VAL A 36 -9.08 5.34 14.92
N LYS A 37 -10.34 5.01 15.25
CA LYS A 37 -10.86 3.63 15.17
C LYS A 37 -10.87 3.11 13.73
N ALA A 38 -11.27 3.92 12.76
CA ALA A 38 -11.31 3.53 11.36
C ALA A 38 -9.89 3.26 10.81
N PHE A 39 -8.91 4.05 11.24
CA PHE A 39 -7.51 3.79 10.88
C PHE A 39 -6.98 2.50 11.50
N ASN A 40 -7.34 2.20 12.75
CA ASN A 40 -6.97 0.94 13.39
C ASN A 40 -7.61 -0.27 12.70
N GLU A 41 -8.89 -0.17 12.32
CA GLU A 41 -9.58 -1.19 11.53
C GLU A 41 -8.86 -1.44 10.19
N LEU A 42 -8.49 -0.36 9.48
CA LEU A 42 -7.70 -0.44 8.25
C LEU A 42 -6.36 -1.15 8.50
N TYR A 43 -5.65 -0.80 9.58
CA TYR A 43 -4.38 -1.41 9.93
C TYR A 43 -4.51 -2.92 10.15
N ILE A 44 -5.47 -3.35 10.97
CA ILE A 44 -5.70 -4.77 11.27
C ILE A 44 -6.04 -5.55 10.00
N MET A 45 -6.83 -4.98 9.09
CA MET A 45 -7.24 -5.67 7.86
C MET A 45 -6.13 -5.81 6.82
N TYR A 46 -5.24 -4.80 6.70
CA TYR A 46 -4.32 -4.72 5.56
C TYR A 46 -2.85 -4.91 5.93
N SER A 47 -2.45 -4.75 7.20
CA SER A 47 -1.05 -4.83 7.64
C SER A 47 -0.35 -6.12 7.19
N THR A 48 -0.94 -7.29 7.42
CA THR A 48 -0.36 -8.58 7.03
C THR A 48 -0.12 -8.70 5.53
N ASN A 49 -1.09 -8.26 4.72
CA ASN A 49 -0.99 -8.34 3.26
C ASN A 49 0.05 -7.37 2.69
N LEU A 50 0.10 -6.14 3.21
CA LEU A 50 1.08 -5.14 2.78
C LEU A 50 2.50 -5.52 3.25
N LEU A 51 2.64 -6.03 4.47
CA LEU A 51 3.92 -6.52 5.00
C LEU A 51 4.47 -7.65 4.13
N GLY A 52 3.64 -8.63 3.77
CA GLY A 52 4.04 -9.73 2.89
C GLY A 52 4.52 -9.27 1.51
N VAL A 53 4.05 -8.12 1.02
CA VAL A 53 4.51 -7.54 -0.25
C VAL A 53 5.82 -6.79 -0.08
N ILE A 54 5.97 -6.03 1.00
CA ILE A 54 7.20 -5.29 1.30
C ILE A 54 8.35 -6.28 1.57
N LEU A 55 8.08 -7.35 2.31
CA LEU A 55 9.06 -8.42 2.59
C LEU A 55 9.62 -9.04 1.30
N LYS A 56 8.77 -9.29 0.31
CA LYS A 56 9.21 -9.82 -1.00
C LYS A 56 10.16 -8.90 -1.77
N ILE A 57 10.25 -7.62 -1.39
CA ILE A 57 11.08 -6.62 -2.07
C ILE A 57 12.38 -6.36 -1.29
N VAL A 58 12.31 -6.27 0.04
CA VAL A 58 13.44 -5.85 0.89
C VAL A 58 14.18 -7.02 1.55
N ASP A 59 13.52 -8.19 1.63
CA ASP A 59 14.07 -9.45 2.14
C ASP A 59 14.66 -9.37 3.58
N GLN A 60 14.22 -8.39 4.37
CA GLN A 60 14.60 -8.20 5.77
C GLN A 60 13.36 -7.81 6.57
N GLN A 61 13.08 -8.57 7.63
CA GLN A 61 11.88 -8.41 8.45
C GLN A 61 11.81 -7.04 9.12
N GLU A 62 12.87 -6.67 9.85
CA GLU A 62 12.94 -5.41 10.62
C GLU A 62 12.70 -4.19 9.73
N ILE A 63 13.37 -4.14 8.58
CA ILE A 63 13.19 -3.06 7.62
C ILE A 63 11.77 -3.06 7.01
N ALA A 64 11.21 -4.24 6.74
CA ALA A 64 9.86 -4.31 6.18
C ALA A 64 8.80 -3.80 7.16
N GLU A 65 8.98 -4.03 8.46
CA GLU A 65 8.12 -3.50 9.51
C GLU A 65 8.22 -1.97 9.61
N ASP A 66 9.42 -1.40 9.52
CA ASP A 66 9.63 0.05 9.47
C ASP A 66 8.96 0.68 8.24
N LEU A 67 9.15 0.09 7.07
CA LEU A 67 8.53 0.56 5.83
C LEU A 67 7.00 0.42 5.86
N LEU A 68 6.48 -0.63 6.51
CA LEU A 68 5.04 -0.79 6.70
C LEU A 68 4.47 0.40 7.49
N GLN A 69 5.14 0.82 8.57
CA GLN A 69 4.72 1.99 9.33
C GLN A 69 4.74 3.26 8.47
N GLU A 70 5.79 3.47 7.67
CA GLU A 70 5.89 4.60 6.74
C GLU A 70 4.75 4.59 5.71
N VAL A 71 4.41 3.43 5.17
CA VAL A 71 3.30 3.26 4.23
C VAL A 71 1.98 3.68 4.85
N PHE A 72 1.70 3.26 6.08
CA PHE A 72 0.46 3.65 6.77
C PHE A 72 0.41 5.17 7.04
N LEU A 73 1.53 5.81 7.33
CA LEU A 73 1.62 7.28 7.42
C LEU A 73 1.33 7.95 6.07
N LYS A 74 1.85 7.41 4.96
CA LYS A 74 1.57 7.90 3.60
C LYS A 74 0.10 7.72 3.23
N ILE A 75 -0.48 6.58 3.57
CA ILE A 75 -1.91 6.30 3.39
C ILE A 75 -2.74 7.33 4.15
N LYS A 76 -2.46 7.55 5.44
CA LYS A 76 -3.17 8.55 6.25
C LYS A 76 -3.12 9.95 5.62
N LYS A 77 -1.97 10.37 5.12
CA LYS A 77 -1.80 11.68 4.46
C LYS A 77 -2.51 11.77 3.11
N SER A 78 -2.62 10.66 2.39
CA SER A 78 -3.12 10.62 1.01
C SER A 78 -4.58 10.15 0.90
N ILE A 79 -5.20 9.73 2.00
CA ILE A 79 -6.58 9.20 2.00
C ILE A 79 -7.61 10.26 1.58
N SER A 80 -7.33 11.53 1.86
CA SER A 80 -8.19 12.66 1.47
C SER A 80 -8.24 12.87 -0.04
N THR A 81 -7.19 12.47 -0.77
CA THR A 81 -7.12 12.60 -2.24
C THR A 81 -7.44 11.29 -2.97
N TYR A 82 -7.72 10.20 -2.23
CA TYR A 82 -8.09 8.92 -2.82
C TYR A 82 -9.46 8.99 -3.50
N ASP A 83 -9.50 8.50 -4.73
CA ASP A 83 -10.67 8.43 -5.61
C ASP A 83 -11.01 6.95 -5.90
N GLU A 84 -12.17 6.53 -5.42
CA GLU A 84 -12.67 5.15 -5.54
C GLU A 84 -13.09 4.77 -6.97
N ILE A 85 -13.32 5.76 -7.85
CA ILE A 85 -13.67 5.52 -9.26
C ILE A 85 -12.42 5.10 -10.04
N ARG A 86 -11.24 5.62 -9.67
CA ARG A 86 -9.98 5.39 -10.39
C ARG A 86 -9.33 4.06 -10.06
N SER A 87 -9.45 3.58 -8.82
CA SER A 87 -8.80 2.34 -8.39
C SER A 87 -9.44 1.77 -7.13
N ARG A 88 -9.30 0.46 -6.91
CA ARG A 88 -9.67 -0.17 -5.65
C ARG A 88 -8.73 0.27 -4.52
N LEU A 89 -9.26 0.40 -3.30
CA LEU A 89 -8.50 0.83 -2.12
C LEU A 89 -7.28 -0.06 -1.88
N PHE A 90 -7.47 -1.38 -1.97
CA PHE A 90 -6.38 -2.34 -1.82
C PHE A 90 -5.28 -2.15 -2.88
N THR A 91 -5.65 -1.99 -4.15
CA THR A 91 -4.70 -1.75 -5.25
C THR A 91 -3.92 -0.45 -5.04
N TRP A 92 -4.60 0.61 -4.60
CA TRP A 92 -3.96 1.88 -4.30
C TRP A 92 -2.96 1.77 -3.14
N MET A 93 -3.33 1.11 -2.04
CA MET A 93 -2.41 0.87 -0.92
C MET A 93 -1.21 0.00 -1.33
N LEU A 94 -1.47 -1.04 -2.13
CA LEU A 94 -0.42 -1.91 -2.66
C LEU A 94 0.62 -1.13 -3.48
N ASN A 95 0.18 -0.16 -4.28
CA ASN A 95 1.08 0.69 -5.04
C ASN A 95 1.95 1.57 -4.13
N ILE A 96 1.37 2.15 -3.07
CA ILE A 96 2.13 2.92 -2.07
C ILE A 96 3.19 2.04 -1.39
N SER A 97 2.83 0.83 -0.98
CA SER A 97 3.76 -0.15 -0.40
C SER A 97 4.90 -0.48 -1.34
N ARG A 98 4.60 -0.82 -2.59
CA ARG A 98 5.61 -1.17 -3.59
C ARG A 98 6.55 -0.01 -3.89
N HIS A 99 6.01 1.19 -4.10
CA HIS A 99 6.83 2.38 -4.34
C HIS A 99 7.75 2.65 -3.14
N THR A 100 7.23 2.59 -1.92
CA THR A 100 8.03 2.83 -0.70
C THR A 100 9.15 1.80 -0.53
N ALA A 101 8.87 0.51 -0.78
CA ALA A 101 9.88 -0.53 -0.73
C ALA A 101 10.94 -0.41 -1.84
N ILE A 102 10.54 -0.08 -3.07
CA ILE A 102 11.45 0.14 -4.19
C ILE A 102 12.34 1.37 -3.94
N ASP A 103 11.76 2.46 -3.44
CA ASP A 103 12.50 3.69 -3.13
C ASP A 103 13.53 3.44 -2.02
N TYR A 104 13.19 2.63 -1.01
CA TYR A 104 14.16 2.21 0.00
C TYR A 104 15.35 1.46 -0.62
N ILE A 105 15.12 0.48 -1.50
CA ILE A 105 16.19 -0.26 -2.19
C ILE A 105 17.03 0.67 -3.08
N ARG A 106 16.40 1.63 -3.76
CA ARG A 106 17.08 2.64 -4.58
C ARG A 106 17.96 3.56 -3.75
N LEU A 107 17.48 4.00 -2.60
CA LEU A 107 18.28 4.80 -1.67
C LEU A 107 19.46 3.99 -1.14
N ARG A 108 19.25 2.75 -0.71
CA ARG A 108 20.35 1.89 -0.23
C ARG A 108 21.44 1.67 -1.28
N SER A 109 21.07 1.53 -2.55
CA SER A 109 22.03 1.34 -3.65
C SER A 109 22.73 2.64 -4.06
N THR A 110 22.06 3.79 -3.95
CA THR A 110 22.64 5.10 -4.28
C THR A 110 23.54 5.64 -3.14
N TRP A 111 23.18 5.36 -1.89
CA TRP A 111 23.92 5.75 -0.68
C TRP A 111 24.78 4.60 -0.14
N GLY A 112 25.29 3.73 -1.02
CA GLY A 112 26.38 2.84 -0.64
C GLY A 112 27.58 3.68 -0.23
N PHE A 113 27.78 3.85 1.08
CA PHE A 113 28.99 4.32 1.76
C PHE A 113 29.90 5.21 0.90
N ARG A 114 29.71 6.53 0.99
CA ARG A 114 30.81 7.47 0.85
C ARG A 114 31.05 8.17 2.17
#